data_AF-A0A935LM57-F1
#
_entry.id   AF-A0A935LM57-F1
#
_cell.length_a   1.000
_cell.length_b   1.000
_cell.length_c   1.000
_cell.angle_alpha   90.00
_cell.angle_beta   90.00
_cell.angle_gamma   90.00
#
_symmetry.space_group_name_H-M   'P 1'
#
loop_
_entity.id
_entity.type
_entity.pdbx_description
1 polymer ?
#
loop_
_entity_poly.entity_id
_entity_poly.type
_entity_poly.pdbx_seq_one_letter_code
_entity_poly.pdbx_strand_id
1 'polypeptide(L)'
;MIGIFKKKNPGNVLMLFVIGALLKIPVFLAAEKIIANDNDGILYQKLVRFLEPLGNAFPVVYALIAYLIIILEAIILSQFINANRLMKRSNFLAGLAFVLITSFLPEFNYLSSQLIASLFFLLIFVQMFKSHSQQLTTGVFTIAD
;
A
#
# COMPACT_ATOMS: atom_id res chain seq x y z
N MET A 1 12.57 -17.89 -17.47
CA MET A 1 12.33 -17.84 -16.01
C MET A 1 11.46 -16.64 -15.65
N ILE A 2 10.16 -16.72 -15.94
CA ILE A 2 9.14 -15.70 -15.60
C ILE A 2 7.84 -16.36 -15.09
N GLY A 3 7.90 -17.66 -14.76
CA GLY A 3 6.74 -18.49 -14.47
C GLY A 3 6.16 -18.33 -13.07
N ILE A 4 6.93 -17.78 -12.13
CA ILE A 4 6.51 -17.65 -10.73
C ILE A 4 5.40 -16.59 -10.61
N PHE A 5 5.47 -15.53 -11.43
CA PHE A 5 4.51 -14.42 -11.43
C PHE A 5 3.23 -14.65 -12.26
N LYS A 6 3.03 -15.86 -12.84
CA LYS A 6 2.03 -16.10 -13.90
C LYS A 6 0.63 -16.54 -13.42
N LYS A 7 0.46 -16.88 -12.14
CA LYS A 7 -0.86 -17.18 -11.55
C LYS A 7 -1.14 -16.17 -10.43
N LYS A 8 -2.42 -15.90 -10.14
CA LYS A 8 -2.89 -15.34 -8.85
C LYS A 8 -2.54 -16.33 -7.73
N ASN A 9 -1.25 -16.54 -7.53
CA ASN A 9 -0.68 -17.49 -6.62
C ASN A 9 -0.30 -16.70 -5.37
N PRO A 10 -0.79 -17.07 -4.18
CA PRO A 10 -0.37 -16.45 -2.92
C PRO A 10 1.16 -16.39 -2.76
N GLY A 11 1.90 -17.28 -3.45
CA GLY A 11 3.36 -17.22 -3.55
C GLY A 11 3.92 -15.89 -4.03
N ASN A 12 3.24 -15.16 -4.93
CA ASN A 12 3.73 -13.85 -5.40
C ASN A 12 3.56 -12.73 -4.37
N VAL A 13 2.51 -12.82 -3.56
CA VAL A 13 2.30 -11.90 -2.42
C VAL A 13 3.34 -12.17 -1.34
N LEU A 14 3.63 -13.46 -1.07
CA LEU A 14 4.72 -13.86 -0.18
C LEU A 14 6.08 -13.37 -0.69
N MET A 15 6.34 -13.46 -1.99
CA MET A 15 7.59 -12.96 -2.58
C MET A 15 7.72 -11.43 -2.44
N LEU A 16 6.61 -10.69 -2.63
CA LEU A 16 6.53 -9.25 -2.37
C LEU A 16 6.83 -8.90 -0.91
N PHE A 17 6.27 -9.68 0.02
CA PHE A 17 6.55 -9.53 1.44
C PHE A 17 8.03 -9.79 1.75
N VAL A 18 8.58 -10.93 1.33
CA VAL A 18 9.99 -11.27 1.60
C VAL A 18 10.95 -10.24 0.99
N ILE A 19 10.71 -9.80 -0.26
CA ILE A 19 11.55 -8.78 -0.93
C ILE A 19 11.41 -7.43 -0.24
N GLY A 20 10.20 -7.00 0.11
CA GLY A 20 9.98 -5.74 0.82
C GLY A 20 10.63 -5.74 2.21
N ALA A 21 10.60 -6.87 2.91
CA ALA A 21 11.23 -7.01 4.22
C ALA A 21 12.76 -6.93 4.10
N LEU A 22 13.35 -7.61 3.11
CA LEU A 22 14.79 -7.54 2.82
C LEU A 22 15.25 -6.11 2.48
N LEU A 23 14.47 -5.38 1.68
CA LEU A 23 14.82 -4.01 1.27
C LEU A 23 14.72 -3.00 2.42
N LYS A 24 13.83 -3.22 3.39
CA LYS A 24 13.63 -2.29 4.52
C LYS A 24 14.44 -2.61 5.77
N ILE A 25 15.33 -3.62 5.75
CA ILE A 25 16.30 -3.86 6.83
C ILE A 25 17.03 -2.59 7.32
N PRO A 26 17.58 -1.70 6.45
CA PRO A 26 18.24 -0.47 6.91
C PRO A 26 17.30 0.50 7.62
N VAL A 27 16.00 0.50 7.26
CA VAL A 27 14.97 1.34 7.89
C VAL A 27 14.64 0.83 9.30
N PHE A 28 14.63 -0.49 9.50
CA PHE A 28 14.48 -1.08 10.84
C PHE A 28 15.68 -0.81 11.75
N LEU A 29 16.88 -0.65 11.18
CA LEU A 29 18.11 -0.35 11.90
C LEU A 29 18.25 1.14 12.25
N ALA A 30 17.77 2.03 11.38
CA ALA A 30 17.83 3.48 11.56
C ALA A 30 16.60 4.04 12.31
N ALA A 31 16.07 3.28 13.28
CA ALA A 31 14.80 3.57 13.96
C ALA A 31 14.77 4.97 14.61
N GLU A 32 14.41 5.99 13.83
CA GLU A 32 14.17 7.33 14.32
C GLU A 32 12.84 7.36 15.07
N LYS A 33 12.90 7.98 16.24
CA LYS A 33 11.74 8.14 17.12
C LYS A 33 10.78 9.12 16.45
N ILE A 34 9.57 8.67 16.15
CA ILE A 34 8.54 9.49 15.52
C ILE A 34 8.20 10.64 16.48
N ILE A 35 8.50 11.86 16.05
CA ILE A 35 8.01 13.08 16.68
C ILE A 35 6.74 13.43 15.90
N ALA A 36 5.58 13.18 16.49
CA ALA A 36 4.33 13.74 15.96
C ALA A 36 4.48 15.25 15.94
N ASN A 37 4.46 15.85 14.75
CA ASN A 37 4.56 17.29 14.62
C ASN A 37 3.13 17.86 14.73
N ASP A 38 2.95 19.02 15.36
CA ASP A 38 1.62 19.61 15.58
C ASP A 38 0.88 19.91 14.26
N ASN A 39 1.61 19.96 13.15
CA ASN A 39 1.09 20.14 11.79
C ASN A 39 0.56 18.85 11.13
N ASP A 40 0.68 17.69 11.77
CA ASP A 40 0.19 16.43 11.22
C ASP A 40 -1.35 16.35 11.26
N GLY A 41 -1.93 15.64 10.29
CA GLY A 41 -3.38 15.50 10.18
C GLY A 41 -4.04 14.85 11.41
N ILE A 42 -5.25 15.29 11.76
CA ILE A 42 -6.01 14.84 12.95
C ILE A 42 -6.12 13.31 13.03
N LEU A 43 -6.31 12.64 11.89
CA LEU A 43 -6.40 11.18 11.81
C LEU A 43 -5.08 10.51 12.21
N TYR A 44 -3.95 11.07 11.75
CA TYR A 44 -2.62 10.60 12.12
C TYR A 44 -2.35 10.83 13.61
N GLN A 45 -2.68 12.02 14.13
CA GLN A 45 -2.52 12.32 15.57
C GLN A 45 -3.31 11.33 16.46
N LYS A 46 -4.55 11.01 16.08
CA LYS A 46 -5.38 10.05 16.82
C LYS A 46 -4.81 8.63 16.76
N LEU A 47 -4.26 8.23 15.61
CA LEU A 47 -3.62 6.94 15.41
C LEU A 47 -2.33 6.86 16.24
N VAL A 48 -1.47 7.87 16.19
CA VAL A 48 -0.25 7.93 16.99
C VAL A 48 -0.56 7.88 18.48
N ARG A 49 -1.54 8.64 18.99
CA ARG A 49 -1.95 8.57 20.41
C ARG A 49 -2.46 7.19 20.82
N PHE A 50 -3.12 6.46 19.91
CA PHE A 50 -3.54 5.08 20.17
C PHE A 50 -2.35 4.11 20.21
N LEU A 51 -1.33 4.35 19.39
CA LEU A 51 -0.11 3.53 19.32
C LEU A 51 0.94 3.93 20.37
N GLU A 52 0.87 5.13 20.92
CA GLU A 52 1.78 5.70 21.90
C GLU A 52 2.14 4.77 23.07
N PRO A 53 1.18 4.09 23.74
CA PRO A 53 1.51 3.16 24.83
C PRO A 53 2.35 1.96 24.38
N LEU A 54 2.19 1.50 23.15
CA LEU A 54 2.94 0.35 22.59
C LEU A 54 4.27 0.79 21.96
N GLY A 55 4.27 1.95 21.30
CA GLY A 55 5.41 2.48 20.58
C GLY A 55 6.48 3.11 21.47
N ASN A 56 6.11 3.60 22.66
CA ASN A 56 7.08 4.05 23.66
C ASN A 56 7.90 2.89 24.23
N ALA A 57 7.33 1.68 24.31
CA ALA A 57 8.04 0.49 24.76
C ALA A 57 8.93 -0.11 23.67
N PHE A 58 8.48 -0.07 22.40
CA PHE A 58 9.20 -0.68 21.27
C PHE A 58 9.13 0.20 20.01
N PRO A 59 10.16 1.02 19.71
CA PRO A 59 10.21 1.86 18.51
C PRO A 59 10.07 1.08 17.19
N VAL A 60 10.47 -0.19 17.19
CA VAL A 60 10.35 -1.12 16.05
C VAL A 60 8.89 -1.33 15.62
N VAL A 61 7.93 -1.19 16.54
CA VAL A 61 6.50 -1.37 16.24
C VAL A 61 6.03 -0.36 15.20
N TYR A 62 6.51 0.89 15.26
CA TYR A 62 6.14 1.92 14.28
C TYR A 62 6.68 1.61 12.88
N ALA A 63 7.94 1.17 12.78
CA ALA A 63 8.54 0.76 11.51
C ALA A 63 7.82 -0.45 10.91
N LEU A 64 7.41 -1.41 11.75
CA LEU A 64 6.64 -2.57 11.32
C LEU A 64 5.26 -2.19 10.78
N ILE A 65 4.56 -1.27 11.46
CA ILE A 65 3.24 -0.80 11.00
C ILE A 65 3.36 -0.02 9.70
N ALA A 66 4.35 0.88 9.57
CA ALA A 66 4.61 1.58 8.32
C ALA A 66 4.87 0.60 7.17
N TYR A 67 5.67 -0.44 7.43
CA TYR A 67 5.94 -1.49 6.46
C TYR A 67 4.66 -2.25 6.04
N LEU A 68 3.80 -2.62 7.00
CA LEU A 68 2.52 -3.29 6.70
C LEU A 68 1.62 -2.43 5.82
N ILE A 69 1.55 -1.11 6.06
CA ILE A 69 0.77 -0.18 5.24
C ILE A 69 1.30 -0.17 3.80
N ILE A 70 2.61 -0.09 3.60
CA ILE A 70 3.23 -0.06 2.26
C ILE A 70 2.96 -1.36 1.50
N ILE A 71 3.07 -2.51 2.17
CA ILE A 71 2.74 -3.80 1.55
C ILE A 71 1.26 -3.84 1.16
N LEU A 72 0.38 -3.32 2.02
CA LEU A 72 -1.04 -3.24 1.73
C LEU A 72 -1.33 -2.34 0.52
N GLU A 73 -0.71 -1.16 0.42
CA GLU A 73 -0.78 -0.29 -0.74
C GLU A 73 -0.29 -0.99 -2.02
N ALA A 74 0.86 -1.65 -1.97
CA ALA A 74 1.44 -2.37 -3.11
C ALA A 74 0.53 -3.49 -3.62
N ILE A 75 -0.15 -4.20 -2.70
CA ILE A 75 -1.13 -5.23 -3.03
C ILE A 75 -2.35 -4.61 -3.71
N ILE A 76 -2.93 -3.55 -3.13
CA ILE A 76 -4.12 -2.90 -3.70
C ILE A 76 -3.79 -2.34 -5.10
N LEU A 77 -2.63 -1.69 -5.26
CA LEU A 77 -2.18 -1.17 -6.55
C LEU A 77 -2.04 -2.27 -7.60
N SER A 78 -1.39 -3.38 -7.22
CA SER A 78 -1.24 -4.54 -8.11
C SER A 78 -2.59 -5.12 -8.50
N GLN A 79 -3.52 -5.25 -7.56
CA GLN A 79 -4.85 -5.75 -7.84
C GLN A 79 -5.64 -4.80 -8.76
N PHE A 80 -5.55 -3.50 -8.53
CA PHE A 80 -6.19 -2.47 -9.34
C PHE A 80 -5.72 -2.52 -10.80
N ILE A 81 -4.40 -2.53 -11.03
CA ILE A 81 -3.80 -2.61 -12.37
C ILE A 81 -4.24 -3.89 -13.09
N ASN A 82 -4.27 -5.00 -12.37
CA ASN A 82 -4.69 -6.29 -12.91
C ASN A 82 -6.19 -6.37 -13.20
N ALA A 83 -7.04 -5.79 -12.35
CA ALA A 83 -8.50 -5.78 -12.52
C ALA A 83 -8.91 -4.95 -13.74
N ASN A 84 -8.25 -3.82 -13.97
CA ASN A 84 -8.55 -2.92 -15.09
C ASN A 84 -7.79 -3.26 -16.37
N ARG A 85 -7.13 -4.43 -16.43
CA ARG A 85 -6.35 -4.91 -17.58
C ARG A 85 -5.36 -3.85 -18.12
N LEU A 86 -4.82 -3.00 -17.24
CA LEU A 86 -3.87 -1.93 -17.61
C LEU A 86 -2.52 -2.49 -18.08
N MET A 87 -2.28 -3.78 -17.84
CA MET A 87 -1.15 -4.52 -18.40
C MET A 87 -1.63 -5.72 -19.21
N LYS A 88 -0.90 -6.02 -20.29
CA LYS A 88 -1.17 -7.14 -21.22
C LYS A 88 -1.23 -8.51 -20.52
N ARG A 89 -0.61 -8.66 -19.34
CA ARG A 89 -0.64 -9.87 -18.51
C ARG A 89 -0.71 -9.50 -17.04
N SER A 90 -1.46 -10.30 -16.28
CA SER A 90 -1.52 -10.11 -14.83
C SER A 90 -0.16 -10.40 -14.20
N ASN A 91 0.41 -9.42 -13.51
CA ASN A 91 1.69 -9.53 -12.83
C ASN A 91 1.70 -8.69 -11.54
N PHE A 92 2.68 -8.93 -10.67
CA PHE A 92 2.93 -8.17 -9.45
C PHE A 92 4.09 -7.17 -9.62
N LEU A 93 4.48 -6.90 -10.86
CA LEU A 93 5.60 -6.02 -11.19
C LEU A 93 5.33 -4.60 -10.70
N ALA A 94 4.09 -4.13 -10.83
CA ALA A 94 3.69 -2.80 -10.36
C ALA A 94 3.81 -2.65 -8.84
N GLY A 95 3.40 -3.66 -8.07
CA GLY A 95 3.58 -3.66 -6.61
C GLY A 95 5.05 -3.71 -6.20
N LEU A 96 5.87 -4.50 -6.90
CA LEU A 96 7.32 -4.54 -6.64
C LEU A 96 7.98 -3.19 -6.95
N ALA A 97 7.63 -2.57 -8.08
CA ALA A 97 8.11 -1.24 -8.43
C ALA A 97 7.70 -0.20 -7.37
N PHE A 98 6.46 -0.29 -6.87
CA PHE A 98 5.98 0.59 -5.80
C PHE A 98 6.78 0.42 -4.50
N VAL A 99 7.03 -0.82 -4.06
CA VAL A 99 7.87 -1.10 -2.88
C VAL A 99 9.30 -0.59 -3.06
N LEU A 100 9.87 -0.74 -4.27
CA LEU A 100 11.20 -0.21 -4.57
C LEU A 100 11.25 1.32 -4.51
N ILE A 101 10.26 2.00 -5.12
CA ILE A 101 10.16 3.46 -5.10
C ILE A 101 9.99 3.97 -3.67
N THR A 102 9.06 3.39 -2.91
CA THR A 102 8.84 3.77 -1.50
C THR A 102 10.04 3.45 -0.60
N SER A 103 10.89 2.50 -0.97
CA SER A 103 12.15 2.25 -0.26
C SER A 103 13.19 3.35 -0.53
N PHE A 104 13.17 3.98 -1.72
CA PHE A 104 14.06 5.08 -2.08
C PHE A 104 13.65 6.42 -1.45
N LEU A 105 12.34 6.63 -1.23
CA LEU A 105 11.84 7.83 -0.59
C LEU A 105 11.84 7.67 0.95
N PRO A 106 12.64 8.46 1.68
CA PRO A 106 12.71 8.36 3.14
C PRO A 106 11.36 8.68 3.80
N GLU A 107 10.54 9.57 3.25
CA GLU A 107 9.27 9.96 3.87
C GLU A 107 8.24 8.80 3.98
N PHE A 108 8.39 7.78 3.13
CA PHE A 108 7.58 6.56 3.14
C PHE A 108 8.21 5.44 3.97
N ASN A 109 9.39 5.66 4.55
CA ASN A 109 10.07 4.66 5.36
C ASN A 109 9.65 4.68 6.83
N TYR A 110 9.06 5.78 7.29
CA TYR A 110 8.53 5.93 8.63
C TYR A 110 7.01 5.99 8.60
N LEU A 111 6.37 5.75 9.75
CA LEU A 111 4.94 5.99 9.87
C LEU A 111 4.74 7.51 9.85
N SER A 112 4.23 8.04 8.74
CA SER A 112 4.05 9.47 8.51
C SER A 112 2.61 9.77 8.11
N SER A 113 2.18 11.03 8.28
CA SER A 113 0.85 11.47 7.85
C SER A 113 0.67 11.32 6.32
N GLN A 114 1.76 11.46 5.57
CA GLN A 114 1.84 11.27 4.12
C GLN A 114 1.56 9.82 3.71
N LEU A 115 2.13 8.83 4.43
CA LEU A 115 1.90 7.42 4.14
C LEU A 115 0.41 7.06 4.32
N ILE A 116 -0.21 7.55 5.39
CA ILE A 116 -1.64 7.33 5.61
C ILE A 116 -2.48 8.01 4.51
N ALA A 117 -2.13 9.23 4.13
CA ALA A 117 -2.81 9.96 3.06
C ALA A 117 -2.71 9.22 1.70
N SER A 118 -1.54 8.67 1.39
CA SER A 118 -1.31 7.84 0.19
C SER A 118 -2.30 6.67 0.12
N LEU A 119 -2.47 5.95 1.23
CA LEU A 119 -3.37 4.79 1.30
C LEU A 119 -4.81 5.20 1.01
N PHE A 120 -5.29 6.27 1.64
CA PHE A 120 -6.64 6.77 1.43
C PHE A 120 -6.85 7.26 0.01
N PHE A 121 -5.88 7.99 -0.55
CA PHE A 121 -5.93 8.45 -1.93
C PHE A 121 -6.06 7.27 -2.90
N LEU A 122 -5.25 6.23 -2.72
CA LEU A 122 -5.29 5.01 -3.52
C LEU A 122 -6.66 4.32 -3.40
N LEU A 123 -7.20 4.18 -2.19
CA LEU A 123 -8.52 3.57 -1.97
C LEU A 123 -9.65 4.34 -2.66
N ILE A 124 -9.67 5.67 -2.52
CA ILE A 124 -10.66 6.53 -3.17
C ILE A 124 -10.56 6.38 -4.69
N PHE A 125 -9.34 6.40 -5.24
CA PHE A 125 -9.12 6.25 -6.68
C PHE A 125 -9.62 4.90 -7.20
N VAL A 126 -9.33 3.82 -6.48
CA VAL A 126 -9.85 2.47 -6.80
C VAL A 126 -11.38 2.45 -6.78
N GLN A 127 -11.99 3.10 -5.78
CA GLN A 127 -13.44 3.13 -5.63
C GLN A 127 -14.13 3.92 -6.75
N MET A 128 -13.55 5.07 -7.14
CA MET A 128 -14.06 5.87 -8.27
C MET A 128 -14.08 5.06 -9.57
N PHE A 129 -12.99 4.32 -9.86
CA PHE A 129 -12.91 3.52 -11.08
C PHE A 129 -13.92 2.36 -11.11
N LYS A 130 -14.16 1.72 -9.95
CA LYS A 130 -15.19 0.70 -9.81
C LYS A 130 -16.58 1.25 -10.08
N SER A 131 -16.91 2.43 -9.54
CA SER A 131 -18.21 3.07 -9.74
C SER A 131 -18.47 3.41 -11.22
N HIS A 132 -17.45 3.92 -11.93
CA HIS A 132 -17.59 4.21 -13.36
C HIS A 132 -17.81 2.95 -14.20
N SER A 133 -17.11 1.86 -13.87
CA SER A 133 -17.22 0.58 -14.58
C SER A 133 -18.61 -0.05 -14.46
N GLN A 134 -19.32 0.15 -13.33
CA GLN A 134 -20.66 -0.39 -13.09
C GLN A 134 -21.75 0.32 -13.91
N GLN A 135 -21.60 1.62 -14.21
CA GLN A 135 -22.60 2.38 -14.96
C GLN A 135 -22.74 1.91 -16.43
N LEU A 136 -21.65 1.41 -17.01
CA LEU A 136 -21.63 0.86 -18.37
C LEU A 136 -22.47 -0.43 -18.50
N THR A 137 -22.68 -1.18 -17.41
CA THR A 137 -23.42 -2.45 -17.45
C THR A 137 -24.92 -2.26 -17.26
N THR A 138 -25.35 -1.25 -16.50
CA THR A 138 -26.77 -1.03 -16.20
C THR A 138 -27.52 -0.31 -17.34
N GLY A 139 -26.84 0.52 -18.15
CA GLY A 139 -27.47 1.27 -19.25
C GLY A 139 -27.84 0.44 -20.48
N VAL A 140 -27.32 -0.79 -20.62
CA VAL A 140 -27.59 -1.67 -21.78
C VAL A 140 -28.89 -2.47 -21.60
N PHE A 141 -29.40 -2.61 -20.37
CA PHE A 141 -30.61 -3.39 -20.08
C PHE A 141 -31.92 -2.60 -20.10
N THR A 142 -31.90 -1.29 -20.39
CA THR A 142 -33.12 -0.45 -20.37
C THR A 142 -33.57 0.02 -21.77
N ILE A 143 -32.98 -0.50 -22.85
CA ILE A 143 -33.36 -0.17 -24.24
C ILE A 143 -33.90 -1.42 -24.98
N ALA A 144 -34.31 -2.44 -24.25
CA ALA A 144 -34.79 -3.70 -24.83
C ALA A 144 -36.10 -4.16 -24.16
N ASP A 145 -37.05 -3.24 -24.00
CA ASP A 145 -38.47 -3.54 -23.73
C ASP A 145 -39.35 -2.54 -24.49
#